data_AF-A0A672MHL4-F1
#
_entry.id   AF-A0A672MHL4-F1
#
_cell.length_a   1.000
_cell.length_b   1.000
_cell.length_c   1.000
_cell.angle_alpha   90.00
_cell.angle_beta   90.00
_cell.angle_gamma   90.00
#
_symmetry.space_group_name_H-M   'P 1'
#
loop_
_entity.id
_entity.type
_entity.pdbx_description
1 polymer ?
#
loop_
_entity_poly.entity_id
_entity_poly.type
_entity_poly.pdbx_seq_one_letter_code
_entity_poly.pdbx_strand_id
1 'polypeptide(L)'
;MQTVLEFQRVLLKVQVSLTVEEVQDLVFLCSDLLSLKDLSTVTSAGQLFSLLENRDLLSWEDPSLLLELLRILKRSSLIRSLISEDVMPTNGTIYSQQISPYRQLLYELSESICEQDLKNIKFLLLKTLPRKKLEKDTTLLQLFLEMEKEDLLDGNNLDVLQKIIADINPSLEKRIIQYKTESCESEWLFYYFLIGVCLIINNCDFKDCGLRNRDGTDIDKKSLEVVFQWLGFEVLTEQNCDRHQILQVLRDLADRDHTSADCVVCCVLSHGQIKGIVGVDGQIVTYRELIETLSPSQCPSLFKKPKLFFIQACRGTDDQPAAFPQIFPDDEVMPVSDAAVPRDSIPEMADYLLAMSTVPHYVSYREKDSGTWFIQSLCHNMKLLVPRGVDLLSILTQVNSDVSKKTDKSGLKKQMPQPEFTLTKRVVFPPPKTPT
;
A
#
# COMPACT_ATOMS: atom_id res chain seq x y z
N MET A 1 27.58 22.49 22.50
CA MET A 1 28.55 22.01 23.53
C MET A 1 27.87 21.79 24.88
N GLN A 2 27.08 22.74 25.39
CA GLN A 2 26.39 22.59 26.68
C GLN A 2 25.33 21.47 26.68
N THR A 3 24.50 21.40 25.63
CA THR A 3 23.48 20.34 25.41
C THR A 3 24.07 18.93 25.29
N VAL A 4 25.20 18.78 24.57
CA VAL A 4 25.91 17.49 24.42
C VAL A 4 26.42 16.96 25.76
N LEU A 5 26.94 17.84 26.61
CA LEU A 5 27.45 17.46 27.93
C LEU A 5 26.32 17.11 28.91
N GLU A 6 25.15 17.72 28.74
CA GLU A 6 23.94 17.42 29.51
C GLU A 6 23.38 16.04 29.15
N PHE A 7 23.35 15.69 27.85
CA PHE A 7 22.91 14.35 27.41
C PHE A 7 23.80 13.24 27.93
N GLN A 8 25.13 13.42 27.85
CA GLN A 8 26.09 12.43 28.33
C GLN A 8 25.98 12.18 29.85
N ARG A 9 25.58 13.20 30.64
CA ARG A 9 25.26 13.02 32.07
C ARG A 9 24.00 12.18 32.28
N VAL A 10 22.99 12.34 31.43
CA VAL A 10 21.79 11.50 31.46
C VAL A 10 22.14 10.05 31.14
N LEU A 11 22.89 9.81 30.06
CA LEU A 11 23.31 8.46 29.69
C LEU A 11 24.14 7.80 30.79
N LEU A 12 25.03 8.55 31.45
CA LEU A 12 25.79 8.06 32.61
C LEU A 12 24.86 7.68 33.78
N LYS A 13 23.88 8.52 34.12
CA LYS A 13 22.91 8.24 35.19
C LYS A 13 22.10 6.99 34.90
N VAL A 14 21.68 6.81 33.65
CA VAL A 14 20.99 5.58 33.21
C VAL A 14 21.91 4.38 33.30
N GLN A 15 23.10 4.45 32.72
CA GLN A 15 24.07 3.36 32.72
C GLN A 15 24.39 2.85 34.13
N VAL A 16 24.60 3.75 35.09
CA VAL A 16 24.90 3.39 36.48
C VAL A 16 23.70 2.77 37.19
N SER A 17 22.49 3.01 36.70
CA SER A 17 21.24 2.52 37.30
C SER A 17 20.78 1.16 36.76
N LEU A 18 21.41 0.65 35.70
CA LEU A 18 21.05 -0.61 35.04
C LEU A 18 21.89 -1.79 35.55
N THR A 19 21.26 -2.95 35.74
CA THR A 19 21.97 -4.19 36.07
C THR A 19 22.57 -4.84 34.82
N VAL A 20 23.48 -5.80 35.01
CA VAL A 20 24.08 -6.55 33.89
C VAL A 20 23.01 -7.29 33.08
N GLU A 21 22.00 -7.85 33.75
CA GLU A 21 20.87 -8.53 33.11
C GLU A 21 20.06 -7.55 32.26
N GLU A 22 19.74 -6.37 32.79
CA GLU A 22 19.01 -5.33 32.04
C GLU A 22 19.81 -4.82 30.83
N VAL A 23 21.15 -4.77 30.92
CA VAL A 23 21.97 -4.46 29.75
C VAL A 23 21.81 -5.52 28.67
N GLN A 24 21.72 -6.80 29.02
CA GLN A 24 21.46 -7.88 28.05
C GLN A 24 20.05 -7.79 27.47
N ASP A 25 19.07 -7.40 28.27
CA ASP A 25 17.70 -7.16 27.80
C ASP A 25 17.65 -6.01 26.78
N LEU A 26 18.36 -4.91 27.05
CA LEU A 26 18.50 -3.80 26.10
C LEU A 26 19.19 -4.23 24.80
N VAL A 27 20.23 -5.05 24.90
CA VAL A 27 20.92 -5.63 23.74
C VAL A 27 19.95 -6.49 22.91
N PHE A 28 19.11 -7.29 23.55
CA PHE A 28 18.08 -8.08 22.87
C PHE A 28 17.04 -7.19 22.19
N LEU A 29 16.49 -6.19 22.88
CA LEU A 29 15.47 -5.29 22.33
C LEU A 29 15.99 -4.50 21.12
N CYS A 30 17.27 -4.14 21.10
CA CYS A 30 17.92 -3.42 20.01
C CYS A 30 18.39 -4.33 18.84
N SER A 31 18.12 -5.63 18.86
CA SER A 31 18.64 -6.57 17.85
C SER A 31 18.09 -6.39 16.44
N ASP A 32 16.95 -5.71 16.27
CA ASP A 32 16.43 -5.32 14.95
C ASP A 32 17.03 -3.98 14.46
N LEU A 33 17.60 -3.18 15.36
CA LEU A 33 18.15 -1.85 15.06
C LEU A 33 19.66 -1.89 14.76
N LEU A 34 20.37 -2.84 15.35
CA LEU A 34 21.82 -2.98 15.28
C LEU A 34 22.20 -4.37 14.78
N SER A 35 23.32 -4.47 14.06
CA SER A 35 23.77 -5.77 13.57
C SER A 35 24.17 -6.70 14.74
N LEU A 36 23.86 -7.99 14.65
CA LEU A 36 24.24 -8.98 15.67
C LEU A 36 25.76 -9.00 15.94
N LYS A 37 26.56 -8.63 14.94
CA LYS A 37 28.01 -8.50 15.08
C LYS A 37 28.38 -7.35 16.00
N ASP A 38 27.74 -6.19 15.84
CA ASP A 38 27.98 -5.01 16.68
C ASP A 38 27.52 -5.29 18.13
N LEU A 39 26.35 -5.88 18.29
CA LEU A 39 25.77 -6.22 19.59
C LEU A 39 26.56 -7.27 20.37
N SER A 40 27.22 -8.22 19.68
CA SER A 40 28.05 -9.24 20.34
C SER A 40 29.25 -8.66 21.11
N THR A 41 29.62 -7.41 20.83
CA THR A 41 30.73 -6.72 21.49
C THR A 41 30.29 -5.88 22.69
N VAL A 42 28.97 -5.74 22.90
CA VAL A 42 28.41 -4.88 23.95
C VAL A 42 28.47 -5.60 25.29
N THR A 43 29.25 -5.03 26.21
CA THR A 43 29.42 -5.54 27.59
C THR A 43 28.89 -4.57 28.64
N SER A 44 28.52 -3.35 28.25
CA SER A 44 28.00 -2.32 29.15
C SER A 44 26.96 -1.43 28.45
N ALA A 45 26.07 -0.81 29.22
CA ALA A 45 25.06 0.11 28.67
C ALA A 45 25.71 1.32 27.97
N GLY A 46 26.86 1.79 28.44
CA GLY A 46 27.59 2.88 27.79
C GLY A 46 28.03 2.53 26.37
N GLN A 47 28.55 1.32 26.16
CA GLN A 47 28.91 0.85 24.81
C GLN A 47 27.67 0.78 23.90
N LEU A 48 26.53 0.31 24.43
CA LEU A 48 25.28 0.29 23.67
C LEU A 48 24.83 1.70 23.29
N PHE A 49 24.83 2.64 24.23
CA PHE A 49 24.42 4.02 23.96
C PHE A 49 25.33 4.70 22.95
N SER A 50 26.65 4.53 23.06
CA SER A 50 27.58 5.05 22.06
C SER A 50 27.36 4.44 20.67
N LEU A 51 27.01 3.15 20.58
CA LEU A 51 26.66 2.53 19.30
C LEU A 51 25.36 3.11 18.71
N LEU A 52 24.36 3.37 19.55
CA LEU A 52 23.10 4.00 19.13
C LEU A 52 23.33 5.46 18.70
N GLU A 53 24.14 6.23 19.41
CA GLU A 53 24.53 7.59 19.03
C GLU A 53 25.27 7.60 17.68
N ASN A 54 26.21 6.67 17.47
CA ASN A 54 26.96 6.57 16.20
C ASN A 54 26.09 6.18 14.99
N ARG A 55 24.88 5.68 15.22
CA ARG A 55 23.91 5.30 14.18
C ARG A 55 22.78 6.33 14.03
N ASP A 56 22.89 7.48 14.68
CA ASP A 56 21.87 8.54 14.73
C ASP A 56 20.50 8.05 15.28
N LEU A 57 20.50 6.97 16.08
CA LEU A 57 19.29 6.40 16.70
C LEU A 57 19.01 6.98 18.09
N LEU A 58 19.97 7.70 18.66
CA LEU A 58 19.88 8.28 19.99
C LEU A 58 20.60 9.62 20.01
N SER A 59 19.90 10.69 20.39
CA SER A 59 20.49 12.02 20.52
C SER A 59 19.78 12.85 21.60
N TRP A 60 20.31 14.03 21.89
CA TRP A 60 19.66 14.99 22.79
C TRP A 60 18.34 15.52 22.21
N GLU A 61 18.32 15.75 20.90
CA GLU A 61 17.17 16.25 20.18
C GLU A 61 16.06 15.20 20.08
N ASP A 62 16.43 13.92 20.05
CA ASP A 62 15.52 12.78 20.00
C ASP A 62 15.90 11.67 21.01
N PRO A 63 15.49 11.81 22.29
CA PRO A 63 15.70 10.81 23.33
C PRO A 63 14.63 9.71 23.35
N SER A 64 13.75 9.65 22.32
CA SER A 64 12.55 8.80 22.32
C SER A 64 12.89 7.31 22.52
N LEU A 65 13.91 6.80 21.83
CA LEU A 65 14.38 5.41 21.95
C LEU A 65 14.75 5.04 23.38
N LEU A 66 15.53 5.91 24.06
CA LEU A 66 15.96 5.67 25.43
C LEU A 66 14.77 5.61 26.39
N LEU A 67 13.81 6.51 26.21
CA LEU A 67 12.59 6.54 27.02
C LEU A 67 11.70 5.32 26.74
N GLU A 68 11.63 4.86 25.49
CA GLU A 68 10.94 3.63 25.11
C GLU A 68 11.57 2.40 25.77
N LEU A 69 12.89 2.22 25.62
CA LEU A 69 13.64 1.12 26.23
C LEU A 69 13.47 1.07 27.76
N LEU A 70 13.61 2.20 28.44
CA LEU A 70 13.39 2.27 29.89
C LEU A 70 11.95 1.95 30.31
N ARG A 71 10.97 2.24 29.44
CA ARG A 71 9.56 1.94 29.68
C ARG A 71 9.29 0.45 29.54
N ILE A 72 9.89 -0.20 28.54
CA ILE A 72 9.82 -1.66 28.35
C ILE A 72 10.45 -2.37 29.56
N LEU A 73 11.60 -1.90 30.05
CA LEU A 73 12.23 -2.37 31.29
C LEU A 73 11.47 -1.96 32.58
N LYS A 74 10.33 -1.26 32.48
CA LYS A 74 9.51 -0.78 33.61
C LYS A 74 10.27 0.08 34.63
N ARG A 75 11.30 0.82 34.19
CA ARG A 75 12.10 1.74 35.03
C ARG A 75 11.42 3.10 35.22
N SER A 76 10.16 3.11 35.67
CA SER A 76 9.33 4.33 35.77
C SER A 76 9.90 5.40 36.71
N SER A 77 10.61 5.01 37.78
CA SER A 77 11.26 5.95 38.70
C SER A 77 12.43 6.69 38.04
N LEU A 78 13.21 5.99 37.23
CA LEU A 78 14.32 6.57 36.46
C LEU A 78 13.76 7.53 35.40
N ILE A 79 12.74 7.12 34.65
CA ILE A 79 12.06 7.98 33.66
C ILE A 79 11.56 9.28 34.32
N ARG A 80 10.86 9.18 35.47
CA ARG A 80 10.38 10.37 36.20
C ARG A 80 11.53 11.28 36.64
N SER A 81 12.65 10.69 37.07
CA SER A 81 13.84 11.47 37.44
C SER A 81 14.49 12.18 36.26
N LEU A 82 14.42 11.61 35.05
CA LEU A 82 14.94 12.24 33.83
C LEU A 82 14.03 13.36 33.32
N ILE A 83 12.71 13.20 33.45
CA ILE A 83 11.71 14.19 33.01
C ILE A 83 11.61 15.37 33.98
N SER A 84 11.67 15.12 35.30
CA SER A 84 11.46 16.17 36.33
C SER A 84 12.63 17.16 36.46
N GLU A 85 13.78 16.87 35.84
CA GLU A 85 14.97 17.72 35.89
C GLU A 85 15.04 18.72 34.71
N ASP A 86 13.99 18.84 33.86
CA ASP A 86 13.94 19.71 32.66
C ASP A 86 15.02 19.38 31.60
N VAL A 87 15.56 18.14 31.66
CA VAL A 87 16.74 17.69 30.88
C VAL A 87 16.34 17.08 29.53
N MET A 88 15.06 17.11 29.12
CA MET A 88 14.66 16.55 27.82
C MET A 88 13.57 17.40 27.18
N PRO A 89 13.66 17.74 25.88
CA PRO A 89 12.66 18.56 25.21
C PRO A 89 11.32 17.80 25.11
N THR A 90 10.29 18.26 25.82
CA THR A 90 8.93 17.70 25.78
C THR A 90 8.08 18.23 24.61
N ASN A 91 8.72 18.71 23.53
CA ASN A 91 8.03 19.31 22.40
C ASN A 91 7.41 18.23 21.51
N GLY A 92 6.19 17.80 21.85
CA GLY A 92 5.20 17.27 20.91
C GLY A 92 5.65 16.09 20.03
N THR A 93 6.64 15.30 20.45
CA THR A 93 7.10 14.13 19.72
C THR A 93 6.01 13.06 19.75
N ILE A 94 5.45 12.82 18.56
CA ILE A 94 4.64 11.64 18.25
C ILE A 94 5.42 10.44 18.79
N TYR A 95 4.76 9.62 19.62
CA TYR A 95 5.31 8.39 20.17
C TYR A 95 5.67 7.42 19.03
N SER A 96 6.85 7.57 18.42
CA SER A 96 7.34 6.63 17.42
C SER A 96 7.79 5.37 18.15
N GLN A 97 7.10 4.27 17.90
CA GLN A 97 7.52 2.94 18.33
C GLN A 97 8.73 2.53 17.49
N GLN A 98 9.94 2.66 18.05
CA GLN A 98 11.17 2.30 17.37
C GLN A 98 11.57 0.85 17.66
N ILE A 99 11.19 0.32 18.82
CA ILE A 99 11.36 -1.11 19.12
C ILE A 99 10.21 -1.89 18.49
N SER A 100 10.55 -2.94 17.73
CA SER A 100 9.52 -3.72 17.04
C SER A 100 8.53 -4.34 18.05
N PRO A 101 7.22 -4.35 17.75
CA PRO A 101 6.22 -5.02 18.60
C PRO A 101 6.59 -6.49 18.87
N TYR A 102 7.26 -7.12 17.91
CA TYR A 102 7.77 -8.49 18.01
C TYR A 102 8.79 -8.66 19.14
N ARG A 103 9.81 -7.78 19.19
CA ARG A 103 10.82 -7.81 20.26
C ARG A 103 10.21 -7.57 21.63
N GLN A 104 9.25 -6.65 21.70
CA GLN A 104 8.53 -6.37 22.93
C GLN A 104 7.74 -7.61 23.40
N LEU A 105 7.01 -8.30 22.51
CA LEU A 105 6.31 -9.54 22.85
C LEU A 105 7.27 -10.58 23.45
N LEU A 106 8.39 -10.84 22.79
CA LEU A 106 9.36 -11.85 23.24
C LEU A 106 9.96 -11.52 24.60
N TYR A 107 10.29 -10.24 24.82
CA TYR A 107 10.77 -9.77 26.12
C TYR A 107 9.72 -9.95 27.22
N GLU A 108 8.47 -9.57 26.96
CA GLU A 108 7.45 -9.70 27.97
C GLU A 108 7.07 -11.16 28.26
N LEU A 109 7.22 -12.06 27.28
CA LEU A 109 7.11 -13.50 27.49
C LEU A 109 8.26 -14.01 28.37
N SER A 110 9.51 -13.58 28.15
CA SER A 110 10.64 -14.02 28.98
C SER A 110 10.48 -13.59 30.43
N GLU A 111 9.93 -12.41 30.68
CA GLU A 111 9.64 -11.93 32.05
C GLU A 111 8.51 -12.71 32.74
N SER A 112 7.65 -13.39 31.98
CA SER A 112 6.48 -14.09 32.53
C SER A 112 6.68 -15.60 32.69
N ILE A 113 7.78 -16.14 32.18
CA ILE A 113 8.08 -17.58 32.15
C ILE A 113 9.05 -17.92 33.29
N CYS A 114 8.73 -18.94 34.09
CA CYS A 114 9.58 -19.33 35.20
C CYS A 114 10.73 -20.27 34.75
N GLU A 115 11.73 -20.49 35.62
CA GLU A 115 12.87 -21.35 35.31
C GLU A 115 12.45 -22.80 34.98
N GLN A 116 11.38 -23.30 35.60
CA GLN A 116 10.84 -24.64 35.32
C GLN A 116 10.20 -24.72 33.94
N ASP A 117 9.46 -23.68 33.57
CA ASP A 117 8.87 -23.56 32.23
C ASP A 117 9.97 -23.49 31.17
N LEU A 118 11.04 -22.72 31.41
CA LEU A 118 12.19 -22.68 30.51
C LEU A 118 12.84 -24.06 30.33
N LYS A 119 12.97 -24.86 31.39
CA LYS A 119 13.45 -26.25 31.29
C LYS A 119 12.52 -27.11 30.42
N ASN A 120 11.22 -26.94 30.57
CA ASN A 120 10.22 -27.63 29.75
C ASN A 120 10.30 -27.18 28.28
N ILE A 121 10.46 -25.88 28.01
CA ILE A 121 10.65 -25.32 26.66
C ILE A 121 11.89 -25.95 26.01
N LYS A 122 13.03 -25.93 26.72
CA LYS A 122 14.29 -26.54 26.24
C LYS A 122 14.10 -28.02 25.93
N PHE A 123 13.34 -28.75 26.75
CA PHE A 123 13.02 -30.16 26.52
C PHE A 123 12.20 -30.38 25.24
N LEU A 124 11.16 -29.57 25.00
CA LEU A 124 10.34 -29.65 23.79
C LEU A 124 11.15 -29.34 22.52
N LEU A 125 12.14 -28.45 22.61
CA LEU A 125 13.01 -28.06 21.50
C LEU A 125 14.17 -29.04 21.22
N LEU A 126 14.36 -30.10 22.01
CA LEU A 126 15.49 -31.04 21.85
C LEU A 126 15.56 -31.73 20.48
N LYS A 127 14.43 -31.85 19.78
CA LYS A 127 14.35 -32.43 18.43
C LYS A 127 14.42 -31.38 17.32
N THR A 128 14.31 -30.10 17.67
CA THR A 128 14.23 -28.98 16.73
C THR A 128 15.53 -28.18 16.69
N LEU A 129 16.18 -28.00 17.84
CA LEU A 129 17.45 -27.27 17.97
C LEU A 129 18.61 -28.21 18.37
N PRO A 130 19.85 -27.92 17.92
CA PRO A 130 21.02 -28.66 18.36
C PRO A 130 21.22 -28.58 19.87
N ARG A 131 21.58 -29.71 20.52
CA ARG A 131 21.79 -29.77 21.99
C ARG A 131 22.80 -28.74 22.53
N LYS A 132 23.78 -28.34 21.72
CA LYS A 132 24.77 -27.30 22.06
C LYS A 132 24.15 -25.90 22.21
N LYS A 133 22.93 -25.69 21.73
CA LYS A 133 22.20 -24.42 21.83
C LYS A 133 21.16 -24.43 22.96
N LEU A 134 21.04 -25.55 23.66
CA LEU A 134 20.10 -25.78 24.77
C LEU A 134 20.86 -25.98 26.09
N GLU A 135 21.97 -25.27 26.27
CA GLU A 135 22.83 -25.38 27.44
C GLU A 135 22.13 -24.86 28.71
N LYS A 136 22.67 -25.19 29.88
CA LYS A 136 21.98 -24.99 31.16
C LYS A 136 21.81 -23.50 31.49
N ASP A 137 22.76 -22.67 31.09
CA ASP A 137 22.86 -21.23 31.31
C ASP A 137 22.14 -20.38 30.24
N THR A 138 21.65 -20.99 29.15
CA THR A 138 20.94 -20.25 28.09
C THR A 138 19.66 -19.61 28.63
N THR A 139 19.55 -18.28 28.52
CA THR A 139 18.33 -17.54 28.89
C THR A 139 17.23 -17.75 27.84
N LEU A 140 15.99 -17.41 28.17
CA LEU A 140 14.89 -17.55 27.19
C LEU A 140 15.06 -16.60 26.00
N LEU A 141 15.55 -15.38 26.22
CA LEU A 141 15.86 -14.42 25.15
C LEU A 141 16.96 -14.94 24.21
N GLN A 142 18.02 -15.53 24.76
CA GLN A 142 19.05 -16.18 23.96
C GLN A 142 18.48 -17.35 23.15
N LEU A 143 17.57 -18.12 23.75
CA LEU A 143 16.90 -19.22 23.06
C LEU A 143 16.04 -18.72 21.89
N PHE A 144 15.33 -17.60 22.04
CA PHE A 144 14.58 -16.98 20.93
C PHE A 144 15.50 -16.54 19.79
N LEU A 145 16.64 -15.91 20.09
CA LEU A 145 17.63 -15.56 19.07
C LEU A 145 18.20 -16.79 18.34
N GLU A 146 18.36 -17.93 19.03
CA GLU A 146 18.77 -19.18 18.38
C GLU A 146 17.63 -19.81 17.55
N MET A 147 16.38 -19.68 17.97
CA MET A 147 15.22 -20.08 17.15
C MET A 147 15.11 -19.24 15.87
N GLU A 148 15.40 -17.94 15.95
CA GLU A 148 15.45 -17.04 14.79
C GLU A 148 16.53 -17.43 13.79
N LYS A 149 17.74 -17.79 14.27
CA LYS A 149 18.84 -18.24 13.41
C LYS A 149 18.55 -19.53 12.65
N GLU A 150 17.64 -20.35 13.16
CA GLU A 150 17.22 -21.62 12.56
C GLU A 150 15.87 -21.49 11.82
N ASP A 151 15.41 -20.26 11.56
CA ASP A 151 14.16 -19.92 10.86
C ASP A 151 12.90 -20.53 11.50
N LEU A 152 12.93 -20.80 12.80
CA LEU A 152 11.81 -21.36 13.57
C LEU A 152 10.91 -20.28 14.18
N LEU A 153 11.38 -19.03 14.17
CA LEU A 153 10.73 -17.90 14.82
C LEU A 153 11.08 -16.61 14.08
N ASP A 154 10.08 -15.81 13.75
CA ASP A 154 10.25 -14.43 13.30
C ASP A 154 8.97 -13.62 13.58
N GLY A 155 8.95 -12.34 13.19
CA GLY A 155 7.82 -11.44 13.41
C GLY A 155 6.48 -11.90 12.80
N ASN A 156 6.53 -12.75 11.77
CA ASN A 156 5.40 -13.28 11.01
C ASN A 156 5.14 -14.77 11.26
N ASN A 157 6.15 -15.50 11.75
CA ASN A 157 6.09 -16.93 12.04
C ASN A 157 6.29 -17.18 13.55
N LEU A 158 5.17 -17.27 14.26
CA LEU A 158 5.12 -17.55 15.70
C LEU A 158 4.51 -18.93 16.01
N ASP A 159 4.30 -19.80 15.02
CA ASP A 159 3.50 -21.03 15.18
C ASP A 159 4.17 -22.05 16.09
N VAL A 160 5.48 -22.23 15.94
CA VAL A 160 6.28 -23.11 16.80
C VAL A 160 6.26 -22.60 18.24
N LEU A 161 6.48 -21.29 18.44
CA LEU A 161 6.46 -20.68 19.76
C LEU A 161 5.07 -20.77 20.39
N GLN A 162 4.00 -20.46 19.65
CA GLN A 162 2.63 -20.55 20.14
C GLN A 162 2.33 -21.96 20.65
N LYS A 163 2.68 -22.99 19.88
CA LYS A 163 2.46 -24.39 20.28
C LYS A 163 3.21 -24.75 21.56
N ILE A 164 4.48 -24.37 21.66
CA ILE A 164 5.31 -24.61 22.85
C ILE A 164 4.72 -23.90 24.08
N ILE A 165 4.33 -22.65 23.93
CA ILE A 165 3.76 -21.86 25.02
C ILE A 165 2.37 -22.38 25.41
N ALA A 166 1.55 -22.82 24.46
CA ALA A 166 0.24 -23.44 24.75
C ALA A 166 0.40 -24.72 25.58
N ASP A 167 1.42 -25.55 25.30
CA ASP A 167 1.67 -26.79 26.04
C ASP A 167 2.18 -26.54 27.48
N ILE A 168 2.86 -25.41 27.72
CA ILE A 168 3.54 -25.13 29.00
C ILE A 168 2.72 -24.17 29.87
N ASN A 169 2.29 -23.06 29.29
CA ASN A 169 1.52 -22.04 29.98
C ASN A 169 0.44 -21.43 29.05
N PRO A 170 -0.75 -22.06 28.98
CA PRO A 170 -1.86 -21.59 28.14
C PRO A 170 -2.31 -20.15 28.43
N SER A 171 -2.04 -19.62 29.64
CA SER A 171 -2.41 -18.25 29.99
C SER A 171 -1.59 -17.21 29.21
N LEU A 172 -0.36 -17.55 28.82
CA LEU A 172 0.53 -16.69 28.03
C LEU A 172 0.27 -16.79 26.53
N GLU A 173 -0.35 -17.88 26.07
CA GLU A 173 -0.73 -18.05 24.65
C GLU A 173 -1.60 -16.89 24.15
N LYS A 174 -2.50 -16.37 25.01
CA LYS A 174 -3.36 -15.24 24.68
C LYS A 174 -2.59 -14.01 24.21
N ARG A 175 -1.38 -13.78 24.72
CA ARG A 175 -0.54 -12.64 24.33
C ARG A 175 0.05 -12.83 22.93
N ILE A 176 0.40 -14.06 22.57
CA ILE A 176 0.84 -14.40 21.22
C ILE A 176 -0.32 -14.24 20.24
N ILE A 177 -1.54 -14.68 20.62
CA ILE A 177 -2.74 -14.49 19.82
C ILE A 177 -3.06 -13.00 19.67
N GLN A 178 -2.97 -12.22 20.75
CA GLN A 178 -3.17 -10.77 20.73
C GLN A 178 -2.16 -10.10 19.79
N TYR A 179 -0.86 -10.39 19.93
CA TYR A 179 0.16 -9.90 19.00
C TYR A 179 -0.13 -10.33 17.55
N LYS A 180 -0.50 -11.60 17.30
CA LYS A 180 -0.89 -12.03 15.95
C LYS A 180 -2.10 -11.25 15.41
N THR A 181 -2.99 -10.79 16.28
CA THR A 181 -4.16 -9.99 15.91
C THR A 181 -3.80 -8.51 15.72
N GLU A 182 -2.93 -7.95 16.56
CA GLU A 182 -2.51 -6.55 16.57
C GLU A 182 -1.40 -6.26 15.55
N SER A 183 -0.46 -7.19 15.31
CA SER A 183 0.51 -7.13 14.21
C SER A 183 -0.18 -7.32 12.87
N CYS A 184 -1.24 -8.12 12.85
CA CYS A 184 -2.21 -8.07 11.77
C CYS A 184 -2.78 -6.64 11.72
N GLU A 185 -3.46 -6.10 12.72
CA GLU A 185 -4.00 -4.71 12.64
C GLU A 185 -2.98 -3.58 12.34
N SER A 186 -1.71 -3.68 12.73
CA SER A 186 -0.68 -2.63 12.58
C SER A 186 0.17 -2.74 11.30
N GLU A 187 0.57 -3.94 10.86
CA GLU A 187 0.99 -4.13 9.46
C GLU A 187 -0.18 -3.86 8.51
N TRP A 188 -1.41 -4.12 8.95
CA TRP A 188 -2.59 -3.74 8.20
C TRP A 188 -2.83 -2.24 8.21
N LEU A 189 -2.62 -1.47 9.29
CA LEU A 189 -2.72 -0.01 9.28
C LEU A 189 -1.71 0.64 8.33
N PHE A 190 -0.49 0.08 8.22
CA PHE A 190 0.52 0.53 7.26
C PHE A 190 0.18 0.13 5.81
N TYR A 191 -0.48 -1.02 5.59
CA TYR A 191 -1.06 -1.44 4.30
C TYR A 191 -2.47 -0.88 4.01
N TYR A 192 -3.11 -0.22 4.98
CA TYR A 192 -4.41 0.47 4.88
C TYR A 192 -4.24 1.93 4.46
N PHE A 193 -3.02 2.34 4.11
CA PHE A 193 -2.87 3.58 3.37
C PHE A 193 -3.62 3.40 2.04
N LEU A 194 -4.77 4.06 1.94
CA LEU A 194 -5.60 4.17 0.75
C LEU A 194 -4.70 4.32 -0.49
N ILE A 195 -4.78 3.35 -1.42
CA ILE A 195 -4.05 3.43 -2.72
C ILE A 195 -4.36 4.77 -3.41
N GLY A 196 -5.58 5.27 -3.17
CA GLY A 196 -6.01 6.61 -3.48
C GLY A 196 -7.52 6.66 -3.60
N VAL A 197 -8.01 7.58 -4.42
CA VAL A 197 -9.44 7.78 -4.66
C VAL A 197 -9.82 7.21 -6.03
N CYS A 198 -10.93 6.49 -6.09
CA CYS A 198 -11.56 6.04 -7.34
C CYS A 198 -12.91 6.75 -7.51
N LEU A 199 -12.99 7.65 -8.48
CA LEU A 199 -14.24 8.30 -8.87
C LEU A 199 -14.95 7.48 -9.95
N ILE A 200 -16.23 7.19 -9.77
CA ILE A 200 -17.09 6.52 -10.75
C ILE A 200 -18.24 7.45 -11.15
N ILE A 201 -18.27 7.88 -12.41
CA ILE A 201 -19.38 8.65 -12.98
C ILE A 201 -20.24 7.69 -13.81
N ASN A 202 -21.48 7.48 -13.37
CA ASN A 202 -22.42 6.57 -14.02
C ASN A 202 -23.63 7.32 -14.59
N ASN A 203 -23.63 7.56 -15.90
CA ASN A 203 -24.74 8.21 -16.59
C ASN A 203 -25.66 7.17 -17.22
N CYS A 204 -26.92 7.14 -16.80
CA CYS A 204 -27.94 6.20 -17.23
C CYS A 204 -29.12 6.88 -17.93
N ASP A 205 -29.64 7.97 -17.34
CA ASP A 205 -30.85 8.65 -17.82
C ASP A 205 -30.49 9.81 -18.76
N PHE A 206 -30.93 9.72 -20.02
CA PHE A 206 -30.67 10.72 -21.07
C PHE A 206 -31.96 11.22 -21.74
N LYS A 207 -33.11 11.04 -21.07
CA LYS A 207 -34.42 11.42 -21.62
C LYS A 207 -34.47 12.88 -22.05
N ASP A 208 -33.83 13.77 -21.30
CA ASP A 208 -33.91 15.22 -21.51
C ASP A 208 -33.11 15.71 -22.72
N CYS A 209 -32.17 14.91 -23.23
CA CYS A 209 -31.36 15.25 -24.41
C CYS A 209 -31.66 14.38 -25.65
N GLY A 210 -32.68 13.51 -25.57
CA GLY A 210 -33.14 12.69 -26.70
C GLY A 210 -32.24 11.50 -27.05
N LEU A 211 -31.21 11.20 -26.24
CA LEU A 211 -30.42 9.97 -26.38
C LEU A 211 -31.09 8.80 -25.66
N ARG A 212 -30.77 7.57 -26.06
CA ARG A 212 -31.32 6.37 -25.42
C ARG A 212 -30.71 6.16 -24.03
N ASN A 213 -31.52 5.74 -23.07
CA ASN A 213 -31.02 5.39 -21.74
C ASN A 213 -30.03 4.21 -21.77
N ARG A 214 -29.11 4.19 -20.80
CA ARG A 214 -28.03 3.21 -20.72
C ARG A 214 -28.35 2.04 -19.77
N ASP A 215 -29.52 1.42 -19.95
CA ASP A 215 -29.98 0.27 -19.14
C ASP A 215 -28.89 -0.79 -18.90
N GLY A 216 -28.65 -1.17 -17.65
CA GLY A 216 -27.61 -2.15 -17.28
C GLY A 216 -26.23 -1.55 -16.98
N THR A 217 -26.04 -0.23 -17.12
CA THR A 217 -24.81 0.46 -16.68
C THR A 217 -24.57 0.33 -15.17
N ASP A 218 -25.62 0.16 -14.37
CA ASP A 218 -25.49 -0.07 -12.92
C ASP A 218 -24.80 -1.41 -12.59
N ILE A 219 -24.81 -2.39 -13.50
CA ILE A 219 -24.07 -3.64 -13.34
C ILE A 219 -22.57 -3.35 -13.42
N ASP A 220 -22.16 -2.57 -14.41
CA ASP A 220 -20.76 -2.14 -14.56
C ASP A 220 -20.30 -1.29 -13.39
N LYS A 221 -21.13 -0.34 -12.96
CA LYS A 221 -20.88 0.47 -11.77
C LYS A 221 -20.60 -0.40 -10.55
N LYS A 222 -21.49 -1.35 -10.25
CA LYS A 222 -21.33 -2.27 -9.11
C LYS A 222 -20.07 -3.13 -9.24
N SER A 223 -19.76 -3.63 -10.43
CA SER A 223 -18.52 -4.39 -10.66
C SER A 223 -17.28 -3.54 -10.37
N LEU A 224 -17.27 -2.28 -10.78
CA LEU A 224 -16.18 -1.33 -10.53
C LEU A 224 -16.09 -0.96 -9.04
N GLU A 225 -17.21 -0.64 -8.39
CA GLU A 225 -17.27 -0.37 -6.94
C GLU A 225 -16.64 -1.53 -6.17
N VAL A 226 -17.07 -2.76 -6.46
CA VAL A 226 -16.54 -3.97 -5.81
C VAL A 226 -15.04 -4.13 -6.04
N VAL A 227 -14.57 -4.00 -7.28
CA VAL A 227 -13.15 -4.22 -7.60
C VAL A 227 -12.26 -3.13 -6.99
N PHE A 228 -12.64 -1.86 -7.06
CA PHE A 228 -11.80 -0.78 -6.54
C PHE A 228 -11.88 -0.65 -5.01
N GLN A 229 -13.02 -0.95 -4.38
CA GLN A 229 -13.08 -1.12 -2.92
C GLN A 229 -12.23 -2.30 -2.48
N TRP A 230 -12.30 -3.42 -3.21
CA TRP A 230 -11.46 -4.58 -2.95
C TRP A 230 -9.98 -4.21 -3.04
N LEU A 231 -9.57 -3.41 -4.01
CA LEU A 231 -8.21 -2.89 -4.12
C LEU A 231 -7.82 -1.88 -3.03
N GLY A 232 -8.73 -1.45 -2.15
CA GLY A 232 -8.42 -0.50 -1.08
C GLY A 232 -8.49 0.97 -1.50
N PHE A 233 -9.21 1.30 -2.59
CA PHE A 233 -9.53 2.69 -2.93
C PHE A 233 -10.72 3.21 -2.12
N GLU A 234 -10.71 4.51 -1.82
CA GLU A 234 -11.92 5.22 -1.47
C GLU A 234 -12.74 5.43 -2.75
N VAL A 235 -13.91 4.76 -2.83
CA VAL A 235 -14.77 4.84 -4.01
C VAL A 235 -15.83 5.92 -3.85
N LEU A 236 -15.77 6.93 -4.70
CA LEU A 236 -16.79 7.97 -4.86
C LEU A 236 -17.63 7.68 -6.10
N THR A 237 -18.94 7.84 -6.00
CA THR A 237 -19.85 7.50 -7.10
C THR A 237 -20.87 8.60 -7.33
N GLU A 238 -20.94 9.06 -8.58
CA GLU A 238 -21.86 10.08 -9.04
C GLU A 238 -22.80 9.53 -10.11
N GLN A 239 -24.05 9.96 -10.10
CA GLN A 239 -25.12 9.45 -10.97
C GLN A 239 -25.66 10.54 -11.86
N ASN A 240 -25.84 10.21 -13.14
CA ASN A 240 -26.56 11.05 -14.11
C ASN A 240 -26.08 12.51 -14.13
N CYS A 241 -24.77 12.70 -14.24
CA CYS A 241 -24.15 14.01 -14.25
C CYS A 241 -24.27 14.68 -15.63
N ASP A 242 -24.69 15.95 -15.63
CA ASP A 242 -24.58 16.83 -16.79
C ASP A 242 -23.11 17.27 -17.03
N ARG A 243 -22.84 17.97 -18.14
CA ARG A 243 -21.48 18.45 -18.43
C ARG A 243 -20.87 19.27 -17.29
N HIS A 244 -21.64 20.16 -16.68
CA HIS A 244 -21.14 21.04 -15.63
C HIS A 244 -20.79 20.25 -14.37
N GLN A 245 -21.67 19.33 -13.96
CA GLN A 245 -21.49 18.44 -12.82
C GLN A 245 -20.28 17.52 -13.01
N ILE A 246 -20.09 16.92 -14.20
CA ILE A 246 -18.90 16.09 -14.48
C ILE A 246 -17.62 16.88 -14.21
N LEU A 247 -17.52 18.09 -14.77
CA LEU A 247 -16.35 18.94 -14.57
C LEU A 247 -16.21 19.40 -13.11
N GLN A 248 -17.32 19.64 -12.43
CA GLN A 248 -17.29 20.05 -11.03
C GLN A 248 -16.77 18.93 -10.13
N VAL A 249 -17.26 17.71 -10.28
CA VAL A 249 -16.83 16.56 -9.50
C VAL A 249 -15.34 16.26 -9.73
N LEU A 250 -14.84 16.45 -10.96
CA LEU A 250 -13.41 16.32 -11.25
C LEU A 250 -12.57 17.42 -10.58
N ARG A 251 -13.08 18.66 -10.52
CA ARG A 251 -12.43 19.74 -9.78
C ARG A 251 -12.44 19.46 -8.28
N ASP A 252 -13.57 19.03 -7.73
CA ASP A 252 -13.68 18.66 -6.32
C ASP A 252 -12.72 17.51 -5.98
N LEU A 253 -12.53 16.55 -6.90
CA LEU A 253 -11.51 15.51 -6.77
C LEU A 253 -10.09 16.08 -6.83
N ALA A 254 -9.80 17.01 -7.75
CA ALA A 254 -8.50 17.67 -7.88
C ALA A 254 -8.13 18.51 -6.63
N ASP A 255 -9.12 19.12 -5.99
CA ASP A 255 -8.95 19.97 -4.81
C ASP A 255 -8.65 19.18 -3.52
N ARG A 256 -8.78 17.84 -3.55
CA ARG A 256 -8.40 16.98 -2.43
C ARG A 256 -6.89 16.91 -2.25
N ASP A 257 -6.45 16.69 -1.01
CA ASP A 257 -5.05 16.39 -0.74
C ASP A 257 -4.73 14.92 -1.08
N HIS A 258 -3.98 14.73 -2.18
CA HIS A 258 -3.49 13.42 -2.62
C HIS A 258 -2.05 13.14 -2.21
N THR A 259 -1.44 13.93 -1.31
CA THR A 259 -0.04 13.76 -0.90
C THR A 259 0.24 12.34 -0.40
N SER A 260 -0.74 11.77 0.29
CA SER A 260 -0.71 10.42 0.86
C SER A 260 -1.15 9.30 -0.11
N ALA A 261 -1.77 9.64 -1.25
CA ALA A 261 -2.26 8.66 -2.22
C ALA A 261 -1.14 8.16 -3.15
N ASP A 262 -1.25 6.94 -3.67
CA ASP A 262 -0.32 6.40 -4.66
C ASP A 262 -0.75 6.74 -6.09
N CYS A 263 -2.07 6.73 -6.37
CA CYS A 263 -2.63 7.09 -7.66
C CYS A 263 -4.08 7.60 -7.53
N VAL A 264 -4.65 8.08 -8.64
CA VAL A 264 -6.08 8.40 -8.74
C VAL A 264 -6.69 7.66 -9.91
N VAL A 265 -7.90 7.13 -9.70
CA VAL A 265 -8.68 6.43 -10.72
C VAL A 265 -9.96 7.19 -11.03
N CYS A 266 -10.30 7.32 -12.30
CA CYS A 266 -11.58 7.86 -12.76
C CYS A 266 -12.22 6.90 -13.78
N CYS A 267 -13.36 6.34 -13.43
CA CYS A 267 -14.16 5.48 -14.28
C CYS A 267 -15.37 6.26 -14.78
N VAL A 268 -15.55 6.36 -16.10
CA VAL A 268 -16.71 7.06 -16.68
C VAL A 268 -17.53 6.14 -17.56
N LEU A 269 -18.79 5.94 -17.19
CA LEU A 269 -19.78 5.12 -17.88
C LEU A 269 -20.82 6.05 -18.51
N SER A 270 -20.69 6.36 -19.80
CA SER A 270 -21.61 7.29 -20.47
C SER A 270 -21.79 6.98 -21.97
N HIS A 271 -22.58 7.79 -22.66
CA HIS A 271 -22.47 7.92 -24.11
C HIS A 271 -21.20 8.69 -24.45
N GLY A 272 -20.71 8.52 -25.67
CA GLY A 272 -19.50 9.20 -26.13
C GLY A 272 -19.54 9.51 -27.61
N GLN A 273 -18.62 10.38 -27.99
CA GLN A 273 -18.31 10.75 -29.36
C GLN A 273 -16.78 10.74 -29.54
N ILE A 274 -16.30 10.94 -30.77
CA ILE A 274 -14.87 10.97 -31.09
C ILE A 274 -14.11 11.93 -30.16
N LYS A 275 -14.70 13.07 -29.81
CA LYS A 275 -14.05 14.16 -29.06
C LYS A 275 -14.14 14.02 -27.54
N GLY A 276 -15.04 13.18 -27.01
CA GLY A 276 -15.27 13.14 -25.57
C GLY A 276 -16.49 12.35 -25.14
N ILE A 277 -16.83 12.47 -23.86
CA ILE A 277 -17.99 11.85 -23.21
C ILE A 277 -19.17 12.82 -23.19
N VAL A 278 -20.38 12.28 -23.16
CA VAL A 278 -21.62 13.05 -23.17
C VAL A 278 -22.22 13.11 -21.76
N GLY A 279 -22.57 14.29 -21.25
CA GLY A 279 -23.36 14.48 -20.04
C GLY A 279 -24.84 14.13 -20.27
N VAL A 280 -25.63 13.97 -19.21
CA VAL A 280 -27.07 13.65 -19.36
C VAL A 280 -27.87 14.75 -20.05
N ASP A 281 -27.32 15.98 -20.06
CA ASP A 281 -27.80 17.14 -20.81
C ASP A 281 -27.45 17.09 -22.31
N GLY A 282 -26.74 16.06 -22.77
CA GLY A 282 -26.31 15.90 -24.16
C GLY A 282 -25.08 16.73 -24.52
N GLN A 283 -24.54 17.53 -23.60
CA GLN A 283 -23.32 18.31 -23.83
C GLN A 283 -22.06 17.47 -23.64
N ILE A 284 -20.95 17.89 -24.25
CA ILE A 284 -19.72 17.10 -24.32
C ILE A 284 -18.68 17.62 -23.32
N VAL A 285 -18.07 16.70 -22.58
CA VAL A 285 -16.77 16.91 -21.91
C VAL A 285 -15.71 16.22 -22.74
N THR A 286 -14.74 16.99 -23.24
CA THR A 286 -13.66 16.45 -24.07
C THR A 286 -12.69 15.60 -23.25
N TYR A 287 -12.02 14.63 -23.88
CA TYR A 287 -10.98 13.85 -23.20
C TYR A 287 -9.85 14.74 -22.66
N ARG A 288 -9.57 15.84 -23.36
CA ARG A 288 -8.61 16.84 -22.93
C ARG A 288 -9.03 17.50 -21.62
N GLU A 289 -10.29 17.98 -21.53
CA GLU A 289 -10.82 18.57 -20.29
C GLU A 289 -10.78 17.57 -19.12
N LEU A 290 -11.09 16.29 -19.36
CA LEU A 290 -11.00 15.24 -18.32
C LEU A 290 -9.58 15.10 -17.77
N ILE A 291 -8.58 15.01 -18.65
CA ILE A 291 -7.19 14.76 -18.24
C ILE A 291 -6.55 16.01 -17.63
N GLU A 292 -6.78 17.19 -18.23
CA GLU A 292 -6.19 18.45 -17.76
C GLU A 292 -6.66 18.80 -16.33
N THR A 293 -7.87 18.40 -15.93
CA THR A 293 -8.38 18.68 -14.57
C THR A 293 -7.54 18.00 -13.46
N LEU A 294 -6.85 16.89 -13.77
CA LEU A 294 -5.98 16.17 -12.82
C LEU A 294 -4.48 16.32 -13.15
N SER A 295 -4.13 17.29 -13.99
CA SER A 295 -2.73 17.56 -14.35
C SER A 295 -1.95 18.15 -13.17
N PRO A 296 -0.60 18.10 -13.17
CA PRO A 296 0.20 18.66 -12.09
C PRO A 296 -0.03 20.15 -11.83
N SER A 297 -0.40 20.95 -12.84
CA SER A 297 -0.72 22.37 -12.63
C SER A 297 -2.05 22.60 -11.91
N GLN A 298 -3.04 21.73 -12.13
CA GLN A 298 -4.34 21.83 -11.46
C GLN A 298 -4.38 21.06 -10.14
N CYS A 299 -3.60 19.98 -10.02
CA CYS A 299 -3.52 19.13 -8.85
C CYS A 299 -2.05 18.77 -8.52
N PRO A 300 -1.30 19.67 -7.83
CA PRO A 300 0.12 19.47 -7.54
C PRO A 300 0.43 18.24 -6.69
N SER A 301 -0.49 17.82 -5.82
CA SER A 301 -0.37 16.63 -4.97
C SER A 301 -0.32 15.31 -5.76
N LEU A 302 -0.69 15.34 -7.05
CA LEU A 302 -0.57 14.23 -8.00
C LEU A 302 0.69 14.29 -8.89
N PHE A 303 1.67 15.12 -8.56
CA PHE A 303 2.94 15.16 -9.29
C PHE A 303 3.66 13.80 -9.22
N LYS A 304 4.06 13.25 -10.39
CA LYS A 304 4.69 11.93 -10.54
C LYS A 304 3.86 10.73 -10.07
N LYS A 305 2.54 10.90 -9.90
CA LYS A 305 1.60 9.84 -9.51
C LYS A 305 0.71 9.44 -10.69
N PRO A 306 0.40 8.15 -10.91
CA PRO A 306 -0.45 7.74 -12.02
C PRO A 306 -1.87 8.33 -11.93
N LYS A 307 -2.37 8.88 -13.04
CA LYS A 307 -3.80 9.25 -13.21
C LYS A 307 -4.44 8.28 -14.21
N LEU A 308 -5.32 7.42 -13.73
CA LEU A 308 -5.84 6.28 -14.48
C LEU A 308 -7.31 6.52 -14.85
N PHE A 309 -7.61 6.61 -16.13
CA PHE A 309 -8.96 6.82 -16.64
C PHE A 309 -9.47 5.57 -17.36
N PHE A 310 -10.61 5.02 -16.94
CA PHE A 310 -11.29 3.90 -17.61
C PHE A 310 -12.61 4.41 -18.20
N ILE A 311 -12.67 4.53 -19.52
CA ILE A 311 -13.80 5.16 -20.20
C ILE A 311 -14.60 4.16 -21.01
N GLN A 312 -15.81 3.89 -20.53
CA GLN A 312 -16.82 3.11 -21.22
C GLN A 312 -17.80 4.06 -21.91
N ALA A 313 -17.42 4.47 -23.12
CA ALA A 313 -18.22 5.30 -24.01
C ALA A 313 -17.90 4.95 -25.48
N CYS A 314 -18.87 5.10 -26.38
CA CYS A 314 -18.64 4.95 -27.82
C CYS A 314 -17.70 6.07 -28.31
N ARG A 315 -16.89 5.80 -29.35
CA ARG A 315 -16.06 6.83 -30.00
C ARG A 315 -16.55 7.16 -31.42
N GLY A 316 -17.76 6.74 -31.78
CA GLY A 316 -18.42 7.03 -33.06
C GLY A 316 -19.67 6.16 -33.25
N THR A 317 -20.18 6.10 -34.48
CA THR A 317 -21.43 5.40 -34.84
C THR A 317 -21.19 4.13 -35.66
N ASP A 318 -19.95 3.86 -36.06
CA ASP A 318 -19.66 2.80 -37.00
C ASP A 318 -19.53 1.44 -36.28
N ASP A 319 -20.07 0.39 -36.88
CA ASP A 319 -19.88 -0.97 -36.39
C ASP A 319 -18.48 -1.47 -36.80
N GLN A 320 -17.71 -2.01 -35.86
CA GLN A 320 -16.37 -2.52 -36.19
C GLN A 320 -16.48 -3.85 -36.97
N PRO A 321 -16.01 -3.91 -38.22
CA PRO A 321 -16.13 -5.12 -39.04
C PRO A 321 -15.14 -6.20 -38.58
N ALA A 322 -15.50 -7.48 -38.77
CA ALA A 322 -14.58 -8.59 -38.58
C ALA A 322 -13.50 -8.60 -39.67
N ALA A 323 -12.23 -8.55 -39.27
CA ALA A 323 -11.10 -8.65 -40.20
C ALA A 323 -10.67 -10.11 -40.40
N PHE A 324 -10.39 -10.49 -41.65
CA PHE A 324 -9.67 -11.71 -42.02
C PHE A 324 -8.24 -11.30 -42.47
N PRO A 325 -7.19 -12.09 -42.18
CA PRO A 325 -5.82 -11.60 -42.25
C PRO A 325 -5.38 -11.31 -43.70
N GLN A 326 -5.19 -10.03 -44.01
CA GLN A 326 -4.29 -9.55 -45.06
C GLN A 326 -3.54 -8.31 -44.57
N ILE A 327 -2.27 -8.27 -44.96
CA ILE A 327 -1.23 -7.29 -44.61
C ILE A 327 -1.54 -5.95 -45.30
N PHE A 328 -1.41 -4.85 -44.57
CA PHE A 328 -1.43 -3.49 -45.15
C PHE A 328 -0.11 -2.75 -44.87
N PRO A 329 0.30 -1.82 -45.76
CA PRO A 329 1.63 -1.23 -45.79
C PRO A 329 1.76 0.06 -44.94
N ASP A 330 3.02 0.46 -44.73
CA ASP A 330 3.53 1.68 -44.09
C ASP A 330 3.07 2.98 -44.76
N ASP A 331 3.10 4.08 -43.98
CA ASP A 331 3.41 5.50 -44.31
C ASP A 331 2.85 6.39 -43.16
N GLU A 332 3.44 7.46 -42.63
CA GLU A 332 4.67 8.25 -42.79
C GLU A 332 4.80 9.11 -41.50
N VAL A 333 6.02 9.44 -41.04
CA VAL A 333 6.27 10.46 -40.00
C VAL A 333 7.38 11.40 -40.47
N MET A 334 7.21 12.71 -40.31
CA MET A 334 8.28 13.70 -40.44
C MET A 334 8.36 14.67 -39.23
N PRO A 335 9.55 15.26 -38.93
CA PRO A 335 9.98 15.63 -37.57
C PRO A 335 10.14 17.16 -37.35
N VAL A 336 10.25 17.63 -36.10
CA VAL A 336 11.04 18.84 -35.73
C VAL A 336 11.56 18.77 -34.28
N SER A 337 12.82 19.19 -34.08
CA SER A 337 13.65 19.24 -32.86
C SER A 337 13.58 20.61 -32.16
N ASP A 338 13.86 20.68 -30.85
CA ASP A 338 15.03 21.39 -30.28
C ASP A 338 15.12 21.19 -28.76
N ALA A 339 16.24 20.63 -28.32
CA ALA A 339 16.49 20.23 -26.94
C ALA A 339 16.84 21.43 -26.04
N ALA A 340 16.19 21.51 -24.89
CA ALA A 340 16.58 22.37 -23.77
C ALA A 340 17.11 21.51 -22.60
N VAL A 341 18.12 22.02 -21.90
CA VAL A 341 18.75 21.38 -20.73
C VAL A 341 17.70 21.21 -19.61
N PRO A 342 17.43 19.99 -19.11
CA PRO A 342 16.36 19.78 -18.14
C PRO A 342 16.75 20.32 -16.76
N ARG A 343 15.89 21.16 -16.18
CA ARG A 343 15.66 21.14 -14.72
C ARG A 343 14.76 19.94 -14.42
N ASP A 344 14.84 19.36 -13.22
CA ASP A 344 13.94 18.28 -12.79
C ASP A 344 12.46 18.69 -12.95
N SER A 345 11.86 18.34 -14.08
CA SER A 345 10.49 18.68 -14.49
C SER A 345 9.96 17.56 -15.39
N ILE A 346 8.65 17.31 -15.32
CA ILE A 346 7.95 16.33 -16.17
C ILE A 346 6.97 17.08 -17.09
N PRO A 347 6.65 16.55 -18.29
CA PRO A 347 5.59 17.11 -19.13
C PRO A 347 4.25 17.22 -18.38
N GLU A 348 3.47 18.26 -18.67
CA GLU A 348 2.14 18.51 -18.05
C GLU A 348 1.18 17.31 -18.19
N MET A 349 1.37 16.50 -19.23
CA MET A 349 0.58 15.31 -19.55
C MET A 349 1.33 14.00 -19.28
N ALA A 350 2.29 14.00 -18.35
CA ALA A 350 3.00 12.79 -17.94
C ALA A 350 2.17 11.96 -16.95
N ASP A 351 2.45 10.64 -16.92
CA ASP A 351 1.87 9.69 -15.96
C ASP A 351 0.34 9.53 -16.03
N TYR A 352 -0.26 9.69 -17.22
CA TYR A 352 -1.67 9.31 -17.44
C TYR A 352 -1.80 7.96 -18.16
N LEU A 353 -2.91 7.28 -17.90
CA LEU A 353 -3.42 6.15 -18.69
C LEU A 353 -4.89 6.42 -19.02
N LEU A 354 -5.25 6.37 -20.29
CA LEU A 354 -6.61 6.44 -20.78
C LEU A 354 -6.97 5.11 -21.45
N ALA A 355 -7.70 4.26 -20.74
CA ALA A 355 -8.17 2.98 -21.23
C ALA A 355 -9.58 3.13 -21.83
N MET A 356 -9.66 3.18 -23.16
CA MET A 356 -10.91 3.35 -23.90
C MET A 356 -11.52 1.99 -24.26
N SER A 357 -12.85 1.87 -24.10
CA SER A 357 -13.58 0.63 -24.41
C SER A 357 -13.59 0.23 -25.88
N THR A 358 -13.31 1.16 -26.80
CA THR A 358 -13.26 0.92 -28.25
C THR A 358 -12.32 1.92 -28.94
N VAL A 359 -11.78 1.55 -30.10
CA VAL A 359 -10.97 2.41 -31.01
C VAL A 359 -11.82 3.58 -31.58
N PRO A 360 -11.21 4.72 -32.00
CA PRO A 360 -11.93 5.84 -32.59
C PRO A 360 -12.89 5.44 -33.73
N HIS A 361 -14.01 6.15 -33.85
CA HIS A 361 -15.10 5.93 -34.85
C HIS A 361 -16.07 4.78 -34.58
N TYR A 362 -15.73 3.84 -33.69
CA TYR A 362 -16.52 2.63 -33.49
C TYR A 362 -17.39 2.64 -32.22
N VAL A 363 -18.41 1.78 -32.21
CA VAL A 363 -19.30 1.56 -31.06
C VAL A 363 -18.70 0.59 -30.03
N SER A 364 -19.21 0.65 -28.80
CA SER A 364 -18.91 -0.30 -27.71
C SER A 364 -20.20 -1.01 -27.26
N TYR A 365 -20.14 -2.30 -26.94
CA TYR A 365 -21.35 -3.09 -26.67
C TYR A 365 -21.69 -3.19 -25.19
N ARG A 366 -23.00 -3.12 -24.92
CA ARG A 366 -23.62 -3.27 -23.61
C ARG A 366 -24.71 -4.34 -23.68
N GLU A 367 -24.67 -5.27 -22.75
CA GLU A 367 -25.73 -6.24 -22.51
C GLU A 367 -26.52 -5.80 -21.28
N LYS A 368 -27.86 -5.81 -21.40
CA LYS A 368 -28.74 -5.26 -20.35
C LYS A 368 -28.65 -6.02 -19.02
N ASP A 369 -28.38 -7.32 -19.07
CA ASP A 369 -28.45 -8.21 -17.91
C ASP A 369 -27.06 -8.61 -17.36
N SER A 370 -25.97 -8.22 -18.04
CA SER A 370 -24.61 -8.65 -17.70
C SER A 370 -23.57 -7.51 -17.70
N GLY A 371 -23.92 -6.31 -18.16
CA GLY A 371 -22.99 -5.16 -18.24
C GLY A 371 -22.30 -5.03 -19.60
N THR A 372 -21.26 -4.19 -19.68
CA THR A 372 -20.48 -3.99 -20.91
C THR A 372 -19.32 -4.96 -21.03
N TRP A 373 -18.98 -5.34 -22.26
CA TRP A 373 -17.90 -6.29 -22.51
C TRP A 373 -16.56 -5.83 -21.96
N PHE A 374 -16.26 -4.53 -22.06
CA PHE A 374 -15.01 -3.95 -21.59
C PHE A 374 -14.93 -3.92 -20.06
N ILE A 375 -15.92 -3.36 -19.36
CA ILE A 375 -15.86 -3.23 -17.89
C ILE A 375 -15.90 -4.59 -17.21
N GLN A 376 -16.73 -5.52 -17.70
CA GLN A 376 -16.77 -6.87 -17.12
C GLN A 376 -15.46 -7.63 -17.35
N SER A 377 -14.86 -7.52 -18.54
CA SER A 377 -13.54 -8.12 -18.81
C SER A 377 -12.44 -7.47 -17.96
N LEU A 378 -12.46 -6.14 -17.82
CA LEU A 378 -11.53 -5.41 -16.95
C LEU A 378 -11.63 -5.90 -15.51
N CYS A 379 -12.83 -5.87 -14.92
CA CYS A 379 -13.05 -6.29 -13.54
C CYS A 379 -12.64 -7.76 -13.33
N HIS A 380 -12.98 -8.65 -14.26
CA HIS A 380 -12.59 -10.06 -14.20
C HIS A 380 -11.06 -10.24 -14.20
N ASN A 381 -10.36 -9.60 -15.14
CA ASN A 381 -8.90 -9.72 -15.24
C ASN A 381 -8.19 -9.05 -14.07
N MET A 382 -8.70 -7.93 -13.54
CA MET A 382 -8.17 -7.31 -12.32
C MET A 382 -8.25 -8.28 -11.14
N LYS A 383 -9.41 -8.91 -10.90
CA LYS A 383 -9.56 -9.93 -9.84
C LYS A 383 -8.61 -11.13 -10.00
N LEU A 384 -8.39 -11.58 -11.24
CA LEU A 384 -7.57 -12.76 -11.53
C LEU A 384 -6.06 -12.49 -11.47
N LEU A 385 -5.62 -11.33 -11.96
CA LEU A 385 -4.21 -11.08 -12.28
C LEU A 385 -3.52 -10.15 -11.29
N VAL A 386 -4.25 -9.27 -10.59
CA VAL A 386 -3.68 -8.44 -9.51
C VAL A 386 -3.07 -9.30 -8.40
N PRO A 387 -3.71 -10.38 -7.91
CA PRO A 387 -3.09 -11.26 -6.89
C PRO A 387 -1.81 -11.96 -7.36
N ARG A 388 -1.57 -11.99 -8.66
CA ARG A 388 -0.39 -12.59 -9.30
C ARG A 388 0.71 -11.56 -9.58
N GLY A 389 0.53 -10.30 -9.15
CA GLY A 389 1.50 -9.23 -9.32
C GLY A 389 1.67 -8.75 -10.76
N VAL A 390 0.68 -8.99 -11.63
CA VAL A 390 0.74 -8.59 -13.04
C VAL A 390 0.51 -7.08 -13.16
N ASP A 391 1.30 -6.41 -14.00
CA ASP A 391 1.16 -4.97 -14.22
C ASP A 391 -0.09 -4.61 -15.02
N LEU A 392 -0.57 -3.38 -14.84
CA LEU A 392 -1.82 -2.89 -15.41
C LEU A 392 -1.85 -2.91 -16.95
N LEU A 393 -0.73 -2.68 -17.63
CA LEU A 393 -0.70 -2.73 -19.10
C LEU A 393 -0.83 -4.16 -19.60
N SER A 394 -0.21 -5.12 -18.90
CA SER A 394 -0.40 -6.55 -19.18
C SER A 394 -1.84 -7.00 -18.91
N ILE A 395 -2.48 -6.52 -17.84
CA ILE A 395 -3.91 -6.76 -17.55
C ILE A 395 -4.78 -6.21 -18.70
N LEU A 396 -4.54 -4.97 -19.14
CA LEU A 396 -5.28 -4.36 -20.25
C LEU A 396 -5.06 -5.06 -21.58
N THR A 397 -3.88 -5.66 -21.79
CA THR A 397 -3.61 -6.49 -22.96
C THR A 397 -4.48 -7.76 -22.93
N GLN A 398 -4.67 -8.37 -21.77
CA GLN A 398 -5.59 -9.50 -21.63
C GLN A 398 -7.05 -9.08 -21.87
N VAL A 399 -7.46 -7.90 -21.39
CA VAL A 399 -8.77 -7.31 -21.69
C VAL A 399 -8.97 -7.14 -23.20
N ASN A 400 -7.97 -6.62 -23.91
CA ASN A 400 -8.02 -6.52 -25.38
C ASN A 400 -8.22 -7.91 -26.03
N SER A 401 -7.50 -8.93 -25.54
CA SER A 401 -7.64 -10.30 -26.03
C SER A 401 -9.06 -10.86 -25.79
N ASP A 402 -9.63 -10.63 -24.62
CA ASP A 402 -10.95 -11.14 -24.25
C ASP A 402 -12.06 -10.45 -25.05
N VAL A 403 -12.02 -9.11 -25.13
CA VAL A 403 -13.04 -8.32 -25.84
C VAL A 403 -12.95 -8.55 -27.35
N SER A 404 -11.75 -8.63 -27.92
CA SER A 404 -11.57 -8.93 -29.35
C SER A 404 -12.07 -10.31 -29.77
N LYS A 405 -12.23 -11.26 -28.84
CA LYS A 405 -12.84 -12.58 -29.11
C LYS A 405 -14.37 -12.55 -29.05
N LYS A 406 -14.97 -11.60 -28.34
CA LYS A 406 -16.43 -11.46 -28.27
C LYS A 406 -17.01 -11.05 -29.62
N THR A 407 -18.26 -11.41 -29.85
CA THR A 407 -19.00 -11.08 -31.05
C THR A 407 -20.46 -10.86 -30.69
N ASP A 408 -21.16 -10.02 -31.44
CA ASP A 408 -22.57 -9.77 -31.20
C ASP A 408 -23.42 -11.01 -31.59
N LYS A 409 -24.72 -10.97 -31.30
CA LYS A 409 -25.62 -12.10 -31.61
C LYS A 409 -25.67 -12.47 -33.10
N SER A 410 -25.33 -11.53 -33.99
CA SER A 410 -25.25 -11.79 -35.43
C SER A 410 -23.92 -12.42 -35.85
N GLY A 411 -22.89 -12.38 -35.00
CA GLY A 411 -21.56 -12.89 -35.30
C GLY A 411 -20.73 -11.96 -36.19
N LEU A 412 -21.27 -10.81 -36.61
CA LEU A 412 -20.68 -9.92 -37.61
C LEU A 412 -19.97 -8.72 -36.99
N LYS A 413 -20.23 -8.41 -35.72
CA LYS A 413 -19.73 -7.21 -35.08
C LYS A 413 -18.72 -7.53 -33.98
N LYS A 414 -17.61 -6.79 -33.99
CA LYS A 414 -16.50 -6.94 -33.04
C LYS A 414 -16.31 -5.66 -32.23
N GLN A 415 -15.49 -5.72 -31.19
CA GLN A 415 -15.08 -4.56 -30.39
C GLN A 415 -13.60 -4.70 -30.06
N MET A 416 -12.83 -3.61 -30.18
CA MET A 416 -11.42 -3.58 -29.82
C MET A 416 -11.12 -2.41 -28.88
N PRO A 417 -10.91 -2.66 -27.58
CA PRO A 417 -10.48 -1.63 -26.65
C PRO A 417 -9.08 -1.11 -26.98
N GLN A 418 -8.79 0.12 -26.55
CA GLN A 418 -7.53 0.80 -26.83
C GLN A 418 -7.04 1.59 -25.60
N PRO A 419 -5.99 1.12 -24.93
CA PRO A 419 -5.26 1.93 -23.97
C PRO A 419 -4.31 2.92 -24.67
N GLU A 420 -4.37 4.19 -24.26
CA GLU A 420 -3.42 5.25 -24.62
C GLU A 420 -2.73 5.74 -23.33
N PHE A 421 -1.41 5.89 -23.30
CA PHE A 421 -0.70 6.21 -22.05
C PHE A 421 0.59 7.00 -22.22
N THR A 422 0.96 7.72 -21.17
CA THR A 422 2.26 8.40 -20.97
C THR A 422 2.89 8.01 -19.63
N LEU A 423 2.49 6.86 -19.07
CA LEU A 423 3.08 6.28 -17.86
C LEU A 423 4.59 6.14 -18.01
N THR A 424 5.35 6.69 -17.06
CA THR A 424 6.82 6.59 -17.05
C THR A 424 7.33 5.39 -16.26
N LYS A 425 6.43 4.68 -15.55
CA LYS A 425 6.72 3.51 -14.73
C LYS A 425 5.62 2.45 -14.87
N ARG A 426 5.97 1.21 -14.54
CA ARG A 426 4.99 0.13 -14.41
C ARG A 426 4.06 0.41 -13.23
N VAL A 427 2.76 0.24 -13.45
CA VAL A 427 1.73 0.31 -12.41
C VAL A 427 1.35 -1.11 -12.04
N VAL A 428 1.58 -1.49 -10.78
CA VAL A 428 1.21 -2.79 -10.22
C VAL A 428 0.37 -2.51 -8.99
N PHE A 429 -0.86 -3.05 -8.96
CA PHE A 429 -1.67 -2.98 -7.75
C PHE A 429 -1.26 -4.08 -6.78
N PRO A 430 -1.14 -3.78 -5.48
CA PRO A 430 -0.90 -4.82 -4.47
C PRO A 430 -2.11 -5.76 -4.36
N PRO A 431 -1.90 -7.06 -4.08
CA PRO A 431 -2.99 -8.01 -3.82
C PRO A 431 -3.82 -7.58 -2.61
N PRO A 432 -5.16 -7.57 -2.70
CA PRO A 432 -5.99 -7.31 -1.54
C PRO A 432 -6.18 -8.52 -0.63
N LYS A 433 -6.47 -8.27 0.65
CA LYS A 433 -6.46 -9.31 1.70
C LYS A 433 -7.78 -10.11 1.85
N THR A 434 -8.85 -9.79 1.12
CA THR A 434 -10.10 -10.60 1.08
C THR A 434 -10.28 -11.26 -0.29
N PRO A 435 -10.73 -12.53 -0.40
CA PRO A 435 -11.14 -13.08 -1.69
C PRO A 435 -12.39 -12.35 -2.20
N THR A 436 -12.44 -12.13 -3.53
CA THR A 436 -13.43 -11.27 -4.22
C THR A 436 -14.74 -11.93 -4.62
#